data_AF-A0A2N6FVK8-F1
#
_entry.id   AF-A0A2N6FVK8-F1
#
_cell.length_a   1.000
_cell.length_b   1.000
_cell.length_c   1.000
_cell.angle_alpha   90.00
_cell.angle_beta   90.00
_cell.angle_gamma   90.00
#
_symmetry.space_group_name_H-M   'P 1'
#
loop_
_entity.id
_entity.type
_entity.pdbx_description
1 polymer ?
#
loop_
_entity_poly.entity_id
_entity_poly.type
_entity_poly.pdbx_seq_one_letter_code
_entity_poly.pdbx_strand_id
1 'polypeptide(L)'
;MINNNYLKKLYESSKKSIKTPKANKNNSEEDLLSIINNLKLNNTFIIHHKNNYNLNEVSKLFRFYENELKNSFSEDKIAFDLKLKCYLLIVELFTKLCILFSYNKEKRFLINTIFQILKESNNMLKLTIPFEKEEIQVLNNLIGQQLYYYTHIQESMTKEKDINYILEQYFLKLERIQHGYELSYHSNFGNNTSIKKSIEEMLFINNASFLLLKMVHKLNFYLPNFSYLQNSYFLKIKELFQKISKKNKSNKIKTIFDFESSLIGSFTISANYLQNHGHHNIFDDKIKLLKLNTDEYKQLIDIILTSKL
;
A
#
# COMPACT_ATOMS: atom_id res chain seq x y z
N MET A 1 -19.54 24.14 -16.98
CA MET A 1 -19.19 22.77 -17.40
C MET A 1 -17.73 22.74 -17.83
N ILE A 2 -16.94 21.79 -17.31
CA ILE A 2 -15.54 21.59 -17.72
C ILE A 2 -15.55 20.90 -19.09
N ASN A 3 -14.78 21.43 -20.05
CA ASN A 3 -14.74 20.91 -21.42
C ASN A 3 -14.11 19.49 -21.46
N ASN A 4 -14.78 18.53 -22.10
CA ASN A 4 -14.31 17.14 -22.26
C ASN A 4 -12.92 17.05 -22.94
N ASN A 5 -12.62 17.94 -23.89
CA ASN A 5 -11.30 18.00 -24.53
C ASN A 5 -10.21 18.44 -23.54
N TYR A 6 -10.55 19.34 -22.61
CA TYR A 6 -9.64 19.74 -21.54
C TYR A 6 -9.39 18.58 -20.57
N LEU A 7 -10.45 17.91 -20.09
CA LEU A 7 -10.32 16.75 -19.20
C LEU A 7 -9.49 15.62 -19.81
N LYS A 8 -9.72 15.32 -21.10
CA LYS A 8 -8.95 14.31 -21.82
C LYS A 8 -7.47 14.68 -21.91
N LYS A 9 -7.13 15.90 -22.31
CA LYS A 9 -5.74 16.38 -22.37
C LYS A 9 -5.08 16.36 -20.99
N LEU A 10 -5.81 16.78 -19.96
CA LEU A 10 -5.33 16.79 -18.58
C LEU A 10 -5.02 15.36 -18.08
N TYR A 11 -5.92 14.41 -18.29
CA TYR A 11 -5.71 13.02 -17.92
C TYR A 11 -4.52 12.40 -18.66
N GLU A 12 -4.45 12.54 -19.99
CA GLU A 12 -3.38 11.93 -20.80
C GLU A 12 -2.01 12.53 -20.47
N SER A 13 -1.93 13.86 -20.28
CA SER A 13 -0.68 14.53 -19.87
C SER A 13 -0.23 14.08 -18.48
N SER A 14 -1.14 14.06 -17.50
CA SER A 14 -0.86 13.61 -16.14
C SER A 14 -0.41 12.14 -16.10
N LYS A 15 -1.11 11.26 -16.83
CA LYS A 15 -0.77 9.85 -16.94
C LYS A 15 0.59 9.63 -17.60
N LYS A 16 0.92 10.43 -18.63
CA LYS A 16 2.24 10.39 -19.28
C LYS A 16 3.34 10.81 -18.30
N SER A 17 3.15 11.90 -17.56
CA SER A 17 4.11 12.38 -16.54
C SER A 17 4.37 11.37 -15.42
N ILE A 18 3.39 10.53 -15.08
CA ILE A 18 3.56 9.43 -14.13
C ILE A 18 4.36 8.27 -14.75
N LYS A 19 4.16 7.98 -16.05
CA LYS A 19 4.77 6.83 -16.74
C LYS A 19 6.15 7.07 -17.30
N THR A 20 6.55 8.30 -17.62
CA THR A 20 7.93 8.63 -17.98
C THR A 20 8.75 8.77 -16.71
N PRO A 21 9.56 7.77 -16.31
CA PRO A 21 10.54 7.99 -15.27
C PRO A 21 11.55 8.98 -15.86
N LYS A 22 11.86 10.08 -15.16
CA LYS A 22 13.11 10.79 -15.46
C LYS A 22 14.21 9.76 -15.28
N ALA A 23 15.06 9.59 -16.30
CA ALA A 23 16.11 8.57 -16.41
C ALA A 23 16.61 8.10 -15.02
N ASN A 24 16.28 6.84 -14.69
CA ASN A 24 16.72 6.13 -13.48
C ASN A 24 16.24 6.61 -12.10
N LYS A 25 15.15 7.41 -11.98
CA LYS A 25 14.54 7.72 -10.67
C LYS A 25 13.00 7.63 -10.67
N ASN A 26 12.45 7.05 -9.59
CA ASN A 26 11.03 7.19 -9.23
C ASN A 26 10.66 8.69 -9.17
N ASN A 27 9.39 9.03 -9.44
CA ASN A 27 8.91 10.42 -9.34
C ASN A 27 9.24 11.02 -7.97
N SER A 28 9.76 12.26 -7.97
CA SER A 28 10.00 13.00 -6.72
C SER A 28 8.69 13.47 -6.09
N GLU A 29 8.74 13.88 -4.81
CA GLU A 29 7.59 14.46 -4.11
C GLU A 29 7.05 15.70 -4.86
N GLU A 30 7.94 16.56 -5.36
CA GLU A 30 7.59 17.76 -6.13
C GLU A 30 6.92 17.42 -7.47
N ASP A 31 7.42 16.39 -8.18
CA ASP A 31 6.80 15.92 -9.42
C ASP A 31 5.36 15.45 -9.16
N LEU A 32 5.14 14.67 -8.08
CA LEU A 32 3.80 14.18 -7.73
C LEU A 32 2.87 15.34 -7.32
N LEU A 33 3.36 16.30 -6.53
CA LEU A 33 2.59 17.48 -6.12
C LEU A 33 2.20 18.36 -7.31
N SER A 34 3.09 18.54 -8.28
CA SER A 34 2.81 19.26 -9.53
C SER A 34 1.66 18.63 -10.31
N ILE A 35 1.66 17.30 -10.44
CA ILE A 35 0.57 16.58 -11.12
C ILE A 35 -0.75 16.69 -10.34
N ILE A 36 -0.70 16.55 -9.01
CA ILE A 36 -1.89 16.77 -8.16
C ILE A 36 -2.43 18.19 -8.34
N ASN A 37 -1.56 19.20 -8.41
CA ASN A 37 -1.97 20.59 -8.63
C ASN A 37 -2.73 20.76 -9.95
N ASN A 38 -2.24 20.14 -11.03
CA ASN A 38 -2.92 20.18 -12.33
C ASN A 38 -4.30 19.49 -12.29
N LEU A 39 -4.41 18.40 -11.52
CA LEU A 39 -5.65 17.64 -11.36
C LEU A 39 -6.68 18.32 -10.42
N LYS A 40 -6.42 19.52 -9.88
CA LYS A 40 -7.42 20.25 -9.07
C LYS A 40 -8.54 20.90 -9.88
N LEU A 41 -8.50 20.82 -11.21
CA LEU A 41 -9.53 21.38 -12.11
C LEU A 41 -9.82 22.87 -11.83
N ASN A 42 -8.75 23.67 -11.68
CA ASN A 42 -8.76 25.11 -11.36
C ASN A 42 -9.21 25.49 -9.94
N ASN A 43 -9.45 24.52 -9.04
CA ASN A 43 -9.68 24.82 -7.64
C ASN A 43 -8.37 25.23 -6.92
N THR A 44 -8.52 26.05 -5.88
CA THR A 44 -7.42 26.65 -5.11
C THR A 44 -6.93 25.80 -3.93
N PHE A 45 -7.25 24.49 -3.89
CA PHE A 45 -6.90 23.63 -2.76
C PHE A 45 -5.39 23.69 -2.45
N ILE A 46 -5.02 23.96 -1.20
CA ILE A 46 -3.61 24.10 -0.81
C ILE A 46 -3.16 22.80 -0.13
N ILE A 47 -2.77 21.82 -0.95
CA ILE A 47 -2.40 20.47 -0.48
C ILE A 47 -1.08 20.47 0.30
N HIS A 48 -0.12 21.29 -0.14
CA HIS A 48 1.21 21.37 0.43
C HIS A 48 1.67 22.83 0.49
N HIS A 49 2.14 23.27 1.65
CA HIS A 49 2.68 24.61 1.85
C HIS A 49 3.79 24.59 2.91
N LYS A 50 4.96 25.15 2.58
CA LYS A 50 6.14 25.25 3.47
C LYS A 50 6.45 23.94 4.20
N ASN A 51 6.58 22.83 3.46
CA ASN A 51 6.85 21.47 3.95
C ASN A 51 5.75 20.79 4.77
N ASN A 52 4.57 21.42 4.91
CA ASN A 52 3.44 20.85 5.62
C ASN A 52 2.32 20.43 4.67
N TYR A 53 1.77 19.25 4.93
CA TYR A 53 0.60 18.72 4.23
C TYR A 53 -0.68 19.13 4.93
N ASN A 54 -1.61 19.70 4.18
CA ASN A 54 -2.93 20.05 4.70
C ASN A 54 -3.92 18.92 4.40
N LEU A 55 -4.08 18.01 5.37
CA LEU A 55 -4.94 16.83 5.24
C LEU A 55 -6.43 17.20 5.06
N ASN A 56 -6.85 18.35 5.57
CA ASN A 56 -8.22 18.86 5.35
C ASN A 56 -8.43 19.24 3.87
N GLU A 57 -7.44 19.87 3.24
CA GLU A 57 -7.49 20.20 1.81
C GLU A 57 -7.43 18.95 0.93
N VAL A 58 -6.70 17.92 1.35
CA VAL A 58 -6.73 16.60 0.70
C VAL A 58 -8.14 16.02 0.75
N SER A 59 -8.79 16.02 1.92
CA SER A 59 -10.18 15.56 2.06
C SER A 59 -11.14 16.35 1.17
N LYS A 60 -11.04 17.68 1.16
CA LYS A 60 -11.87 18.55 0.29
C LYS A 60 -11.69 18.24 -1.20
N LEU A 61 -10.47 17.97 -1.65
CA LEU A 61 -10.20 17.56 -3.04
C LEU A 61 -10.97 16.29 -3.41
N PHE A 62 -10.99 15.29 -2.52
CA PHE A 62 -11.75 14.06 -2.75
C PHE A 62 -13.26 14.29 -2.74
N ARG A 63 -13.78 15.11 -1.82
CA ARG A 63 -15.20 15.52 -1.83
C ARG A 63 -15.60 16.27 -3.09
N PHE A 64 -14.72 17.11 -3.62
CA PHE A 64 -14.93 17.78 -4.90
C PHE A 64 -15.08 16.76 -6.03
N TYR A 65 -14.18 15.77 -6.13
CA TYR A 65 -14.29 14.73 -7.15
C TYR A 65 -15.55 13.86 -7.00
N GLU A 66 -15.94 13.51 -5.77
CA GLU A 66 -17.18 12.78 -5.50
C GLU A 66 -18.41 13.53 -6.03
N ASN A 67 -18.50 14.83 -5.76
CA ASN A 67 -19.58 15.67 -6.25
C ASN A 67 -19.55 15.80 -7.78
N GLU A 68 -18.36 16.03 -8.36
CA GLU A 68 -18.20 16.16 -9.80
C GLU A 68 -18.60 14.90 -10.56
N LEU A 69 -18.28 13.72 -10.00
CA LEU A 69 -18.66 12.41 -10.52
C LEU A 69 -20.17 12.20 -10.42
N LYS A 70 -20.75 12.45 -9.25
CA LYS A 70 -22.20 12.34 -9.02
C LYS A 70 -22.99 13.20 -10.00
N ASN A 71 -22.58 14.44 -10.21
CA ASN A 71 -23.26 15.36 -11.14
C ASN A 71 -23.13 14.87 -12.60
N SER A 72 -21.93 14.44 -13.01
CA SER A 72 -21.72 13.98 -14.39
C SER A 72 -22.39 12.65 -14.73
N PHE A 73 -22.72 11.82 -13.72
CA PHE A 73 -23.24 10.47 -13.94
C PHE A 73 -24.53 10.46 -14.79
N SER A 74 -25.46 11.38 -14.51
CA SER A 74 -26.72 11.51 -15.25
C SER A 74 -26.66 12.50 -16.42
N GLU A 75 -25.64 13.36 -16.47
CA GLU A 75 -25.57 14.48 -17.43
C GLU A 75 -24.74 14.16 -18.67
N ASP A 76 -23.56 13.58 -18.50
CA ASP A 76 -22.60 13.34 -19.59
C ASP A 76 -21.69 12.14 -19.25
N LYS A 77 -21.97 11.00 -19.89
CA LYS A 77 -21.21 9.76 -19.71
C LYS A 77 -19.73 9.91 -20.08
N ILE A 78 -19.40 10.72 -21.08
CA ILE A 78 -18.00 10.95 -21.49
C ILE A 78 -17.29 11.77 -20.42
N ALA A 79 -17.93 12.82 -19.91
CA ALA A 79 -17.39 13.62 -18.82
C ALA A 79 -17.20 12.78 -17.54
N PHE A 80 -18.18 11.93 -17.22
CA PHE A 80 -18.12 11.00 -16.10
C PHE A 80 -16.90 10.07 -16.20
N ASP A 81 -16.72 9.37 -17.33
CA ASP A 81 -15.61 8.46 -17.56
C ASP A 81 -14.24 9.16 -17.41
N LEU A 82 -14.13 10.39 -17.92
CA LEU A 82 -12.90 11.18 -17.83
C LEU A 82 -12.63 11.66 -16.41
N LYS A 83 -13.67 12.12 -15.69
CA LYS A 83 -13.56 12.49 -14.28
C LYS A 83 -13.19 11.29 -13.41
N LEU A 84 -13.75 10.11 -13.69
CA LEU A 84 -13.44 8.89 -12.95
C LEU A 84 -11.97 8.51 -13.16
N LYS A 85 -11.50 8.56 -14.40
CA LYS A 85 -10.07 8.38 -14.72
C LYS A 85 -9.17 9.37 -13.97
N CYS A 86 -9.56 10.64 -13.87
CA CYS A 86 -8.80 11.64 -13.11
C CYS A 86 -8.81 11.35 -11.61
N TYR A 87 -9.96 10.97 -11.04
CA TYR A 87 -10.09 10.56 -9.64
C TYR A 87 -9.16 9.39 -9.32
N LEU A 88 -9.20 8.33 -10.13
CA LEU A 88 -8.34 7.15 -9.96
C LEU A 88 -6.86 7.53 -10.01
N LEU A 89 -6.50 8.49 -10.88
CA LEU A 89 -5.13 9.00 -10.99
C LEU A 89 -4.69 9.75 -9.73
N ILE A 90 -5.56 10.58 -9.15
CA ILE A 90 -5.29 11.26 -7.88
C ILE A 90 -5.07 10.25 -6.76
N VAL A 91 -5.91 9.20 -6.69
CA VAL A 91 -5.75 8.13 -5.72
C VAL A 91 -4.38 7.44 -5.87
N GLU A 92 -3.95 7.16 -7.11
CA GLU A 92 -2.61 6.61 -7.39
C GLU A 92 -1.48 7.56 -6.95
N LEU A 93 -1.61 8.87 -7.20
CA LEU A 93 -0.61 9.87 -6.83
C LEU A 93 -0.45 10.00 -5.30
N PHE A 94 -1.55 10.05 -4.55
CA PHE A 94 -1.48 10.06 -3.08
C PHE A 94 -0.93 8.75 -2.50
N THR A 95 -1.22 7.64 -3.16
CA THR A 95 -0.62 6.34 -2.82
C THR A 95 0.90 6.37 -3.01
N LYS A 96 1.38 6.90 -4.13
CA LYS A 96 2.82 7.09 -4.40
C LYS A 96 3.48 8.07 -3.42
N LEU A 97 2.80 9.16 -3.05
CA LEU A 97 3.27 10.06 -1.99
C LEU A 97 3.44 9.32 -0.65
N CYS A 98 2.51 8.44 -0.28
CA CYS A 98 2.64 7.64 0.94
C CYS A 98 3.87 6.72 0.92
N ILE A 99 4.24 6.18 -0.26
CA ILE A 99 5.49 5.42 -0.42
C ILE A 99 6.69 6.33 -0.14
N LEU A 100 6.74 7.53 -0.70
CA LEU A 100 7.84 8.48 -0.44
C LEU A 100 7.91 8.87 1.03
N PHE A 101 6.76 9.12 1.67
CA PHE A 101 6.70 9.43 3.10
C PHE A 101 7.19 8.29 3.96
N SER A 102 7.08 7.05 3.51
CA SER A 102 7.58 5.91 4.29
C SER A 102 9.08 5.93 4.51
N TYR A 103 9.82 6.50 3.56
CA TYR A 103 11.26 6.70 3.66
C TYR A 103 11.64 7.96 4.43
N ASN A 104 10.66 8.74 4.90
CA ASN A 104 10.85 9.95 5.67
C ASN A 104 10.24 9.79 7.08
N LYS A 105 11.10 9.79 8.11
CA LYS A 105 10.69 9.63 9.51
C LYS A 105 9.66 10.67 9.96
N GLU A 106 9.79 11.91 9.49
CA GLU A 106 8.91 13.02 9.87
C GLU A 106 7.54 12.95 9.18
N LYS A 107 7.43 12.32 8.01
CA LYS A 107 6.18 12.28 7.23
C LYS A 107 5.38 10.99 7.39
N ARG A 108 5.97 9.95 7.99
CA ARG A 108 5.33 8.63 8.16
C ARG A 108 3.96 8.67 8.86
N PHE A 109 3.77 9.60 9.80
CA PHE A 109 2.49 9.74 10.51
C PHE A 109 1.32 10.13 9.58
N LEU A 110 1.60 10.83 8.47
CA LEU A 110 0.59 11.29 7.50
C LEU A 110 -0.05 10.14 6.72
N ILE A 111 0.68 9.02 6.55
CA ILE A 111 0.27 7.88 5.72
C ILE A 111 -1.07 7.31 6.18
N ASN A 112 -1.27 7.17 7.50
CA ASN A 112 -2.50 6.60 8.04
C ASN A 112 -3.71 7.49 7.74
N THR A 113 -3.59 8.80 7.92
CA THR A 113 -4.69 9.74 7.65
C THR A 113 -5.01 9.83 6.16
N ILE A 114 -3.99 9.82 5.29
CA ILE A 114 -4.21 9.79 3.84
C ILE A 114 -4.96 8.52 3.45
N PHE A 115 -4.56 7.34 3.94
CA PHE A 115 -5.28 6.10 3.63
C PHE A 115 -6.72 6.09 4.15
N GLN A 116 -6.99 6.71 5.30
CA GLN A 116 -8.37 6.89 5.79
C GLN A 116 -9.19 7.74 4.82
N ILE A 117 -8.67 8.88 4.37
CA ILE A 117 -9.33 9.74 3.39
C ILE A 117 -9.63 8.97 2.09
N LEU A 118 -8.66 8.21 1.56
CA LEU A 118 -8.84 7.41 0.34
C LEU A 118 -9.94 6.35 0.51
N LYS A 119 -9.95 5.65 1.65
CA LYS A 119 -10.95 4.63 1.96
C LYS A 119 -12.35 5.23 2.08
N GLU A 120 -12.47 6.35 2.80
CA GLU A 120 -13.73 7.07 2.98
C GLU A 120 -14.27 7.55 1.64
N SER A 121 -13.43 8.18 0.82
CA SER A 121 -13.83 8.68 -0.50
C SER A 121 -14.34 7.57 -1.40
N ASN A 122 -13.63 6.44 -1.45
CA ASN A 122 -14.05 5.29 -2.24
C ASN A 122 -15.38 4.69 -1.77
N ASN A 123 -15.59 4.61 -0.45
CA ASN A 123 -16.87 4.14 0.09
C ASN A 123 -18.01 5.11 -0.25
N MET A 124 -17.74 6.41 -0.16
CA MET A 124 -18.71 7.45 -0.49
C MET A 124 -19.12 7.41 -1.95
N LEU A 125 -18.19 7.22 -2.87
CA LEU A 125 -18.48 6.99 -4.28
C LEU A 125 -19.44 5.81 -4.47
N LYS A 126 -19.13 4.65 -3.89
CA LYS A 126 -19.96 3.43 -4.02
C LYS A 126 -21.37 3.58 -3.44
N LEU A 127 -21.53 4.43 -2.43
CA LEU A 127 -22.82 4.69 -1.79
C LEU A 127 -23.65 5.73 -2.56
N THR A 128 -23.00 6.65 -3.27
CA THR A 128 -23.66 7.82 -3.85
C THR A 128 -23.88 7.71 -5.36
N ILE A 129 -23.16 6.82 -6.03
CA ILE A 129 -23.23 6.61 -7.47
C ILE A 129 -23.54 5.12 -7.75
N PRO A 130 -24.57 4.81 -8.54
CA PRO A 130 -24.92 3.43 -8.86
C PRO A 130 -24.00 2.89 -9.97
N PHE A 131 -22.74 2.65 -9.61
CA PHE A 131 -21.72 2.11 -10.52
C PHE A 131 -22.12 0.74 -11.07
N GLU A 132 -21.74 0.51 -12.32
CA GLU A 132 -21.79 -0.80 -12.96
C GLU A 132 -20.74 -1.75 -12.35
N LYS A 133 -20.91 -3.05 -12.59
CA LYS A 133 -20.08 -4.09 -11.97
C LYS A 133 -18.59 -3.90 -12.28
N GLU A 134 -18.27 -3.51 -13.51
CA GLU A 134 -16.91 -3.29 -14.01
C GLU A 134 -16.23 -2.15 -13.24
N GLU A 135 -16.94 -1.07 -12.98
CA GLU A 135 -16.43 0.11 -12.25
C GLU A 135 -16.21 -0.22 -10.78
N ILE A 136 -17.15 -0.97 -10.17
CA ILE A 136 -17.00 -1.49 -8.81
C ILE A 136 -15.76 -2.39 -8.72
N GLN A 137 -15.50 -3.23 -9.73
CA GLN A 137 -14.30 -4.07 -9.77
C GLN A 137 -13.01 -3.25 -9.83
N VAL A 138 -12.97 -2.17 -10.62
CA VAL A 138 -11.82 -1.25 -10.67
C VAL A 138 -11.59 -0.59 -9.30
N LEU A 139 -12.64 -0.04 -8.69
CA LEU A 139 -12.57 0.60 -7.38
C LEU A 139 -12.16 -0.38 -6.27
N ASN A 140 -12.68 -1.60 -6.30
CA ASN A 140 -12.30 -2.67 -5.38
C ASN A 140 -10.83 -3.05 -5.53
N ASN A 141 -10.36 -3.23 -6.77
CA ASN A 141 -8.96 -3.57 -7.01
C ASN A 141 -8.01 -2.47 -6.53
N LEU A 142 -8.35 -1.20 -6.74
CA LEU A 142 -7.53 -0.08 -6.30
C LEU A 142 -7.35 -0.06 -4.77
N ILE A 143 -8.44 -0.24 -4.01
CA ILE A 143 -8.36 -0.38 -2.56
C ILE A 143 -7.60 -1.64 -2.16
N GLY A 144 -7.84 -2.75 -2.86
CA GLY A 144 -7.14 -4.00 -2.64
C GLY A 144 -5.64 -3.81 -2.71
N GLN A 145 -5.15 -3.31 -3.85
CA GLN A 145 -3.74 -2.97 -4.09
C GLN A 145 -3.18 -2.06 -3.01
N GLN A 146 -3.90 -1.01 -2.60
CA GLN A 146 -3.43 -0.13 -1.54
C GLN A 146 -3.18 -0.87 -0.22
N LEU A 147 -4.08 -1.78 0.14
CA LEU A 147 -3.99 -2.55 1.37
C LEU A 147 -2.81 -3.53 1.33
N TYR A 148 -2.71 -4.41 0.33
CA TYR A 148 -1.67 -5.44 0.33
C TYR A 148 -0.31 -4.96 -0.17
N TYR A 149 -0.24 -3.87 -0.93
CA TYR A 149 1.04 -3.25 -1.31
C TYR A 149 1.64 -2.39 -0.21
N TYR A 150 0.87 -1.70 0.64
CA TYR A 150 1.44 -0.64 1.49
C TYR A 150 1.21 -0.81 2.99
N THR A 151 0.36 -1.73 3.44
CA THR A 151 0.15 -1.92 4.90
C THR A 151 1.43 -2.33 5.64
N HIS A 152 2.32 -3.09 5.00
CA HIS A 152 3.60 -3.52 5.59
C HIS A 152 4.58 -2.37 5.88
N ILE A 153 4.35 -1.23 5.23
CA ILE A 153 5.16 -0.02 5.32
C ILE A 153 4.77 0.81 6.55
N GLN A 154 3.50 0.80 6.93
CA GLN A 154 2.97 1.57 8.05
C GLN A 154 3.69 1.21 9.36
N GLU A 155 4.11 2.21 10.11
CA GLU A 155 4.79 2.01 11.39
C GLU A 155 3.81 1.57 12.48
N SER A 156 4.28 0.71 13.40
CA SER A 156 3.56 0.37 14.64
C SER A 156 4.30 0.98 15.81
N MET A 157 3.60 1.70 16.69
CA MET A 157 4.16 2.10 17.97
C MET A 157 4.29 0.86 18.87
N THR A 158 5.51 0.59 19.33
CA THR A 158 5.79 -0.54 20.25
C THR A 158 6.44 -0.10 21.55
N LYS A 159 7.08 1.07 21.57
CA LYS A 159 7.69 1.61 22.78
C LYS A 159 6.58 1.82 23.81
N GLU A 160 6.80 1.30 25.02
CA GLU A 160 5.87 1.42 26.15
C GLU A 160 4.47 0.80 25.91
N LYS A 161 4.36 -0.18 25.00
CA LYS A 161 3.13 -0.93 24.77
C LYS A 161 3.26 -2.38 25.22
N ASP A 162 2.16 -2.92 25.76
CA ASP A 162 2.06 -4.33 26.11
C ASP A 162 2.15 -5.23 24.86
N ILE A 163 2.65 -6.45 25.05
CA ILE A 163 2.86 -7.39 23.96
C ILE A 163 1.56 -7.78 23.25
N ASN A 164 0.43 -7.89 23.96
CA ASN A 164 -0.86 -8.17 23.35
C ASN A 164 -1.24 -7.05 22.38
N TYR A 165 -1.06 -5.80 22.77
CA TYR A 165 -1.31 -4.67 21.89
C TYR A 165 -0.41 -4.73 20.65
N ILE A 166 0.90 -4.98 20.83
CA ILE A 166 1.83 -5.07 19.69
C ILE A 166 1.39 -6.17 18.72
N LEU A 167 1.17 -7.38 19.23
CA LEU A 167 0.76 -8.53 18.41
C LEU A 167 -0.60 -8.32 17.76
N GLU A 168 -1.57 -7.73 18.46
CA GLU A 168 -2.86 -7.35 17.88
C GLU A 168 -2.69 -6.38 16.71
N GLN A 169 -1.88 -5.34 16.85
CA GLN A 169 -1.63 -4.39 15.76
C GLN A 169 -1.00 -5.07 14.53
N TYR A 170 -0.08 -6.00 14.74
CA TYR A 170 0.52 -6.77 13.64
C TYR A 170 -0.48 -7.77 13.03
N PHE A 171 -1.33 -8.39 13.84
CA PHE A 171 -2.42 -9.24 13.36
C PHE A 171 -3.40 -8.46 12.47
N LEU A 172 -3.88 -7.30 12.94
CA LEU A 172 -4.77 -6.42 12.17
C LEU A 172 -4.12 -5.95 10.86
N LYS A 173 -2.81 -5.69 10.85
CA LYS A 173 -2.07 -5.36 9.63
C LYS A 173 -1.98 -6.55 8.67
N LEU A 174 -1.77 -7.77 9.19
CA LEU A 174 -1.74 -8.98 8.38
C LEU A 174 -3.11 -9.27 7.75
N GLU A 175 -4.19 -9.14 8.53
CA GLU A 175 -5.57 -9.26 8.02
C GLU A 175 -5.86 -8.23 6.93
N ARG A 176 -5.43 -6.97 7.10
CA ARG A 176 -5.55 -5.95 6.05
C ARG A 176 -4.84 -6.34 4.76
N ILE A 177 -3.62 -6.90 4.86
CA ILE A 177 -2.88 -7.39 3.68
C ILE A 177 -3.66 -8.54 3.01
N GLN A 178 -4.17 -9.50 3.78
CA GLN A 178 -4.98 -10.60 3.24
C GLN A 178 -6.25 -10.08 2.55
N HIS A 179 -7.06 -9.29 3.25
CA HIS A 179 -8.30 -8.72 2.72
C HIS A 179 -8.03 -7.88 1.47
N GLY A 180 -6.91 -7.14 1.44
CA GLY A 180 -6.49 -6.39 0.27
C GLY A 180 -6.27 -7.28 -0.95
N TYR A 181 -5.52 -8.37 -0.77
CA TYR A 181 -5.26 -9.32 -1.84
C TYR A 181 -6.54 -10.04 -2.29
N GLU A 182 -7.38 -10.49 -1.37
CA GLU A 182 -8.66 -11.14 -1.67
C GLU A 182 -9.60 -10.20 -2.43
N LEU A 183 -9.67 -8.93 -2.04
CA LEU A 183 -10.48 -7.92 -2.73
C LEU A 183 -10.00 -7.71 -4.18
N SER A 184 -8.69 -7.63 -4.40
CA SER A 184 -8.11 -7.57 -5.74
C SER A 184 -8.35 -8.86 -6.53
N TYR A 185 -8.21 -10.03 -5.90
CA TYR A 185 -8.45 -11.32 -6.53
C TYR A 185 -9.91 -11.49 -6.98
N HIS A 186 -10.88 -11.22 -6.09
CA HIS A 186 -12.31 -11.32 -6.36
C HIS A 186 -12.84 -10.26 -7.34
N SER A 187 -12.15 -9.12 -7.43
CA SER A 187 -12.41 -8.12 -8.48
C SER A 187 -11.70 -8.42 -9.81
N ASN A 188 -11.14 -9.62 -9.96
CA ASN A 188 -10.35 -10.03 -11.14
C ASN A 188 -9.26 -9.01 -11.48
N PHE A 189 -8.64 -8.45 -10.45
CA PHE A 189 -7.62 -7.40 -10.52
C PHE A 189 -8.10 -6.19 -11.35
N GLY A 190 -9.36 -5.79 -11.16
CA GLY A 190 -9.99 -4.66 -11.87
C GLY A 190 -10.16 -4.94 -13.36
N ASN A 191 -10.31 -6.21 -13.75
CA ASN A 191 -10.36 -6.69 -15.13
C ASN A 191 -9.15 -6.31 -15.99
N ASN A 192 -8.01 -6.02 -15.36
CA ASN A 192 -6.81 -5.64 -16.09
C ASN A 192 -6.04 -6.89 -16.57
N THR A 193 -6.16 -7.18 -17.86
CA THR A 193 -5.52 -8.34 -18.51
C THR A 193 -3.98 -8.28 -18.51
N SER A 194 -3.39 -7.11 -18.28
CA SER A 194 -1.93 -6.96 -18.18
C SER A 194 -1.37 -7.41 -16.83
N ILE A 195 -2.22 -7.57 -15.81
CA ILE A 195 -1.80 -7.99 -14.47
C ILE A 195 -1.54 -9.50 -14.48
N LYS A 196 -0.29 -9.88 -14.17
CA LYS A 196 0.08 -11.28 -13.97
C LYS A 196 -0.28 -11.68 -12.55
N LYS A 197 -1.31 -12.51 -12.38
CA LYS A 197 -1.80 -12.99 -11.07
C LYS A 197 -0.69 -13.61 -10.20
N SER A 198 0.29 -14.29 -10.83
CA SER A 198 1.44 -14.86 -10.11
C SER A 198 2.36 -13.80 -9.50
N ILE A 199 2.58 -12.67 -10.18
CA ILE A 199 3.34 -11.54 -9.64
C ILE A 199 2.60 -10.95 -8.44
N GLU A 200 1.28 -10.79 -8.53
CA GLU A 200 0.48 -10.25 -7.43
C GLU A 200 0.50 -11.16 -6.20
N GLU A 201 0.42 -12.46 -6.40
CA GLU A 201 0.55 -13.44 -5.33
C GLU A 201 1.92 -13.34 -4.64
N MET A 202 3.00 -13.19 -5.42
CA MET A 202 4.35 -13.05 -4.85
C MET A 202 4.54 -11.72 -4.12
N LEU A 203 3.95 -10.62 -4.60
CA LEU A 203 3.94 -9.34 -3.87
C LEU A 203 3.21 -9.48 -2.54
N PHE A 204 2.05 -10.14 -2.54
CA PHE A 204 1.27 -10.43 -1.33
C PHE A 204 2.07 -11.23 -0.30
N ILE A 205 2.67 -12.36 -0.72
CA ILE A 205 3.49 -13.21 0.16
C ILE A 205 4.72 -12.43 0.66
N ASN A 206 5.41 -11.68 -0.22
CA ASN A 206 6.59 -10.92 0.14
C ASN A 206 6.29 -9.88 1.22
N ASN A 207 5.22 -9.10 1.02
CA ASN A 207 4.82 -8.03 1.92
C ASN A 207 4.33 -8.57 3.27
N ALA A 208 3.55 -9.67 3.27
CA ALA A 208 3.14 -10.35 4.49
C ALA A 208 4.34 -10.89 5.27
N SER A 209 5.27 -11.57 4.59
CA SER A 209 6.48 -12.11 5.20
C SER A 209 7.34 -10.99 5.81
N PHE A 210 7.54 -9.91 5.07
CA PHE A 210 8.32 -8.75 5.52
C PHE A 210 7.70 -8.02 6.73
N LEU A 211 6.37 -7.86 6.75
CA LEU A 211 5.66 -7.30 7.90
C LEU A 211 5.95 -8.10 9.18
N LEU A 212 5.91 -9.42 9.08
CA LEU A 212 6.10 -10.31 10.23
C LEU A 212 7.57 -10.48 10.61
N LEU A 213 8.51 -10.38 9.66
CA LEU A 213 9.94 -10.27 9.98
C LEU A 213 10.20 -9.01 10.81
N LYS A 214 9.66 -7.86 10.39
CA LYS A 214 9.72 -6.64 11.20
C LYS A 214 9.15 -6.85 12.60
N MET A 215 8.02 -7.56 12.73
CA MET A 215 7.45 -7.88 14.04
C MET A 215 8.42 -8.68 14.91
N VAL A 216 8.96 -9.78 14.41
CA VAL A 216 9.86 -10.68 15.17
C VAL A 216 11.09 -9.91 15.65
N HIS A 217 11.77 -9.20 14.77
CA HIS A 217 12.97 -8.45 15.15
C HIS A 217 12.66 -7.29 16.10
N LYS A 218 11.52 -6.60 15.91
CA LYS A 218 11.07 -5.54 16.82
C LYS A 218 10.78 -6.09 18.22
N LEU A 219 10.12 -7.24 18.32
CA LEU A 219 9.87 -7.91 19.60
C LEU A 219 11.18 -8.40 20.23
N ASN A 220 12.09 -8.99 19.47
CA ASN A 220 13.39 -9.41 19.99
C ASN A 220 14.24 -8.24 20.51
N PHE A 221 14.13 -7.06 19.89
CA PHE A 221 14.84 -5.86 20.33
C PHE A 221 14.26 -5.27 21.63
N TYR A 222 12.94 -5.10 21.72
CA TYR A 222 12.30 -4.45 22.87
C TYR A 222 11.97 -5.42 24.02
N LEU A 223 11.80 -6.71 23.73
CA LEU A 223 11.34 -7.75 24.66
C LEU A 223 12.15 -9.07 24.49
N PRO A 224 13.49 -9.05 24.58
CA PRO A 224 14.35 -10.20 24.22
C PRO A 224 14.09 -11.48 25.02
N ASN A 225 13.60 -11.36 26.25
CA ASN A 225 13.37 -12.50 27.15
C ASN A 225 11.90 -12.96 27.19
N PHE A 226 11.02 -12.36 26.38
CA PHE A 226 9.59 -12.66 26.43
C PHE A 226 9.20 -13.75 25.43
N SER A 227 8.67 -14.86 25.93
CA SER A 227 8.10 -15.90 25.07
C SER A 227 6.65 -15.57 24.71
N TYR A 228 6.39 -15.33 23.43
CA TYR A 228 5.05 -15.07 22.90
C TYR A 228 4.47 -16.22 22.07
N LEU A 229 5.10 -17.39 22.11
CA LEU A 229 4.70 -18.55 21.33
C LEU A 229 3.25 -19.00 21.62
N GLN A 230 2.81 -18.87 22.87
CA GLN A 230 1.46 -19.23 23.32
C GLN A 230 0.48 -18.04 23.30
N ASN A 231 0.92 -16.86 22.90
CA ASN A 231 0.05 -15.69 22.85
C ASN A 231 -1.08 -15.89 21.83
N SER A 232 -2.32 -15.55 22.19
CA SER A 232 -3.50 -15.77 21.35
C SER A 232 -3.41 -15.03 20.00
N TYR A 233 -2.92 -13.78 19.99
CA TYR A 233 -2.71 -13.03 18.75
C TYR A 233 -1.57 -13.61 17.93
N PHE A 234 -0.48 -14.06 18.56
CA PHE A 234 0.60 -14.73 17.83
C PHE A 234 0.13 -16.03 17.16
N LEU A 235 -0.69 -16.83 17.83
CA LEU A 235 -1.28 -18.03 17.25
C LEU A 235 -2.15 -17.71 16.02
N LYS A 236 -2.96 -16.64 16.09
CA LYS A 236 -3.74 -16.15 14.94
C LYS A 236 -2.85 -15.67 13.78
N ILE A 237 -1.78 -14.92 14.08
CA ILE A 237 -0.79 -14.49 13.08
C ILE A 237 -0.16 -15.70 12.38
N LYS A 238 0.27 -16.69 13.16
CA LYS A 238 0.88 -17.91 12.65
C LYS A 238 -0.09 -18.67 11.73
N GLU A 239 -1.33 -18.89 12.18
CA GLU A 239 -2.34 -19.58 11.38
C GLU A 239 -2.62 -18.84 10.08
N LEU A 240 -2.79 -17.52 10.15
CA LEU A 240 -3.06 -16.71 8.99
C LEU A 240 -1.87 -16.75 8.00
N PHE A 241 -0.64 -16.57 8.47
CA PHE A 241 0.53 -16.62 7.60
C PHE A 241 0.73 -18.00 6.95
N GLN A 242 0.39 -19.09 7.64
CA GLN A 242 0.41 -20.43 7.05
C GLN A 242 -0.58 -20.56 5.88
N LYS A 243 -1.77 -19.95 5.98
CA LYS A 243 -2.73 -19.87 4.86
C LYS A 243 -2.15 -19.06 3.69
N ILE A 244 -1.53 -17.91 3.98
CA ILE A 244 -0.93 -17.01 2.97
C ILE A 244 0.22 -17.69 2.21
N SER A 245 1.14 -18.30 2.93
CA SER A 245 2.36 -18.89 2.35
C SER A 245 2.13 -20.18 1.57
N LYS A 246 0.88 -20.70 1.56
CA LYS A 246 0.49 -22.00 0.97
C LYS A 246 1.39 -23.16 1.38
N LYS A 247 2.14 -23.04 2.48
CA LYS A 247 2.96 -24.13 3.02
C LYS A 247 2.01 -25.19 3.58
N ASN A 248 2.16 -26.42 3.10
CA ASN A 248 1.51 -27.59 3.71
C ASN A 248 1.79 -27.56 5.22
N LYS A 249 0.79 -27.96 6.02
CA LYS A 249 0.84 -28.08 7.50
C LYS A 249 1.98 -28.98 8.04
N SER A 250 2.87 -29.48 7.18
CA SER A 250 3.93 -30.45 7.47
C SER A 250 5.10 -29.87 8.28
N ASN A 251 5.44 -28.58 8.12
CA ASN A 251 6.40 -27.94 9.02
C ASN A 251 5.67 -27.39 10.26
N LYS A 252 5.63 -28.20 11.32
CA LYS A 252 5.20 -27.74 12.65
C LYS A 252 6.17 -26.66 13.11
N ILE A 253 5.80 -25.39 12.94
CA ILE A 253 6.44 -24.26 13.59
C ILE A 253 6.28 -24.47 15.10
N LYS A 254 7.34 -24.91 15.79
CA LYS A 254 7.35 -25.19 17.22
C LYS A 254 8.01 -24.07 18.01
N THR A 255 8.89 -23.30 17.38
CA THR A 255 9.63 -22.21 18.01
C THR A 255 9.44 -20.89 17.25
N ILE A 256 9.82 -19.78 17.88
CA ILE A 256 9.90 -18.46 17.21
C ILE A 256 10.93 -18.52 16.08
N PHE A 257 12.04 -19.23 16.27
CA PHE A 257 13.07 -19.44 15.24
C PHE A 257 12.54 -20.21 14.02
N ASP A 258 11.71 -21.23 14.22
CA ASP A 258 11.06 -21.95 13.11
C ASP A 258 10.13 -21.02 12.32
N PHE A 259 9.43 -20.14 13.04
CA PHE A 259 8.55 -19.15 12.43
C PHE A 259 9.35 -18.15 11.60
N GLU A 260 10.38 -17.56 12.17
CA GLU A 260 11.30 -16.64 11.50
C GLU A 260 11.94 -17.27 10.26
N SER A 261 12.48 -18.49 10.38
CA SER A 261 13.04 -19.26 9.25
C SER A 261 12.01 -19.47 8.14
N SER A 262 10.76 -19.75 8.50
CA SER A 262 9.67 -19.88 7.54
C SER A 262 9.37 -18.55 6.83
N LEU A 263 9.37 -17.43 7.56
CA LEU A 263 9.19 -16.09 7.02
C LEU A 263 10.32 -15.70 6.07
N ILE A 264 11.58 -15.93 6.45
CA ILE A 264 12.77 -15.67 5.62
C ILE A 264 12.67 -16.45 4.31
N GLY A 265 12.33 -17.74 4.38
CA GLY A 265 12.17 -18.57 3.18
C GLY A 265 11.08 -18.02 2.25
N SER A 266 9.90 -17.68 2.78
CA SER A 266 8.81 -17.10 1.98
C SER A 266 9.16 -15.72 1.41
N PHE A 267 9.84 -14.88 2.19
CA PHE A 267 10.34 -13.58 1.75
C PHE A 267 11.34 -13.72 0.60
N THR A 268 12.33 -14.61 0.75
CA THR A 268 13.41 -14.80 -0.24
C THR A 268 12.89 -15.39 -1.54
N ILE A 269 12.07 -16.45 -1.47
CA ILE A 269 11.47 -17.09 -2.65
C ILE A 269 10.64 -16.07 -3.43
N SER A 270 9.78 -15.32 -2.75
CA SER A 270 8.94 -14.31 -3.39
C SER A 270 9.76 -13.14 -3.95
N ALA A 271 10.78 -12.67 -3.24
CA ALA A 271 11.66 -11.59 -3.71
C ALA A 271 12.43 -11.99 -4.97
N ASN A 272 13.02 -13.20 -4.98
CA ASN A 272 13.75 -13.71 -6.14
C ASN A 272 12.84 -13.90 -7.35
N TYR A 273 11.63 -14.42 -7.14
CA TYR A 273 10.63 -14.50 -8.21
C TYR A 273 10.35 -13.10 -8.79
N LEU A 274 10.10 -12.11 -7.93
CA LEU A 274 9.78 -10.74 -8.34
C LEU A 274 10.93 -10.08 -9.11
N GLN A 275 12.18 -10.24 -8.67
CA GLN A 275 13.35 -9.73 -9.40
C GLN A 275 13.46 -10.33 -10.80
N ASN A 276 13.28 -11.65 -10.93
CA ASN A 276 13.30 -12.34 -12.21
C ASN A 276 12.17 -11.90 -13.16
N HIS A 277 11.14 -11.23 -12.63
CA HIS A 277 9.99 -10.73 -13.39
C HIS A 277 9.94 -9.20 -13.46
N GLY A 278 11.08 -8.51 -13.31
CA GLY A 278 11.21 -7.07 -13.57
C GLY A 278 11.11 -6.15 -12.34
N HIS A 279 10.94 -6.70 -11.14
CA HIS A 279 10.94 -5.93 -9.89
C HIS A 279 12.32 -5.94 -9.22
N HIS A 280 13.35 -5.47 -9.94
CA HIS A 280 14.76 -5.63 -9.57
C HIS A 280 15.15 -5.03 -8.22
N ASN A 281 14.46 -3.98 -7.76
CA ASN A 281 14.82 -3.24 -6.55
C ASN A 281 14.16 -3.75 -5.25
N ILE A 282 13.46 -4.90 -5.28
CA ILE A 282 12.64 -5.34 -4.14
C ILE A 282 13.45 -5.42 -2.83
N PHE A 283 14.65 -6.02 -2.82
CA PHE A 283 15.48 -6.09 -1.62
C PHE A 283 15.97 -4.71 -1.16
N ASP A 284 16.42 -3.88 -2.10
CA ASP A 284 16.96 -2.55 -1.79
C ASP A 284 15.89 -1.62 -1.20
N ASP A 285 14.66 -1.71 -1.70
CA ASP A 285 13.53 -0.95 -1.18
C ASP A 285 13.17 -1.39 0.25
N LYS A 286 13.20 -2.71 0.54
CA LYS A 286 13.00 -3.22 1.91
C LYS A 286 14.12 -2.79 2.85
N ILE A 287 15.38 -2.85 2.42
CA ILE A 287 16.53 -2.40 3.21
C ILE A 287 16.40 -0.90 3.55
N LYS A 288 16.00 -0.06 2.58
CA LYS A 288 15.77 1.37 2.82
C LYS A 288 14.71 1.61 3.91
N LEU A 289 13.65 0.81 3.94
CA LEU A 289 12.63 0.91 5.01
C LEU A 289 13.21 0.57 6.39
N LEU A 290 14.07 -0.45 6.48
CA LEU A 290 14.65 -0.89 7.75
C LEU A 290 15.73 0.06 8.28
N LYS A 291 16.53 0.67 7.40
CA LYS A 291 17.62 1.61 7.74
C LYS A 291 17.15 2.87 8.48
N LEU A 292 15.86 3.12 8.53
CA LEU A 292 15.33 4.24 9.31
C LEU A 292 15.37 3.97 10.83
N ASN A 293 15.38 2.69 11.22
CA ASN A 293 15.50 2.22 12.59
C ASN A 293 16.61 1.14 12.64
N THR A 294 17.82 1.48 12.19
CA THR A 294 18.91 0.51 11.96
C THR A 294 19.21 -0.37 13.17
N ASP A 295 19.23 0.19 14.38
CA ASP A 295 19.54 -0.58 15.61
C ASP A 295 18.50 -1.67 15.87
N GLU A 296 17.22 -1.38 15.62
CA GLU A 296 16.09 -2.29 15.78
C GLU A 296 16.13 -3.45 14.78
N TYR A 297 16.65 -3.21 13.58
CA TYR A 297 16.56 -4.13 12.44
C TYR A 297 17.90 -4.59 11.88
N LYS A 298 19.02 -4.37 12.58
CA LYS A 298 20.36 -4.67 12.07
C LYS A 298 20.48 -6.12 11.58
N GLN A 299 20.06 -7.08 12.41
CA GLN A 299 20.08 -8.49 12.04
C GLN A 299 19.22 -8.79 10.79
N LEU A 300 18.04 -8.18 10.69
CA LEU A 300 17.17 -8.36 9.53
C LEU A 300 17.79 -7.75 8.26
N ILE A 301 18.47 -6.61 8.38
CA ILE A 301 19.19 -5.98 7.27
C ILE A 301 20.29 -6.93 6.78
N ASP A 302 21.08 -7.51 7.70
CA ASP A 302 22.15 -8.44 7.37
C ASP A 302 21.61 -9.69 6.66
N ILE A 303 20.52 -10.29 7.17
CA ILE A 303 19.83 -11.44 6.54
C ILE A 303 19.35 -11.11 5.13
N ILE A 304 18.76 -9.93 4.92
CA ILE A 304 18.28 -9.52 3.61
C ILE A 304 19.46 -9.29 2.65
N LEU A 305 20.56 -8.70 3.12
CA LEU A 305 21.76 -8.50 2.32
C LEU A 305 22.38 -9.83 1.89
N THR A 306 22.44 -10.83 2.76
CA THR A 306 22.95 -12.17 2.40
C THR A 306 22.01 -12.91 1.45
N SER A 307 20.71 -12.65 1.51
CA SER A 307 19.71 -13.27 0.64
C SER A 307 19.70 -12.69 -0.79
N LYS A 308 20.37 -11.55 -1.01
CA LYS A 308 20.51 -10.89 -2.31
C LYS A 308 21.64 -11.52 -3.17
N LEU A 309 22.58 -12.23 -2.55
CA LEU A 309 23.75 -12.87 -3.18
C LEU A 309 23.36 -14.23 -3.79
#